data_AF-A0AAW0EIF1-F1
#
_entry.id   AF-A0AAW0EIF1-F1
#
_cell.length_a   1.000
_cell.length_b   1.000
_cell.length_c   1.000
_cell.angle_alpha   90.00
_cell.angle_beta   90.00
_cell.angle_gamma   90.00
#
_symmetry.space_group_name_H-M   'P 1'
#
loop_
_entity.id
_entity.type
_entity.pdbx_description
1 polymer ?
#
loop_
_entity_poly.entity_id
_entity_poly.type
_entity_poly.pdbx_seq_one_letter_code
_entity_poly.pdbx_strand_id
1 'polypeptide(L)' 'MNSPATTTPLRRLAFHSTATCSVQASVYGKCILATYTDVTRDACKNEFAKFAQCLREAMRTKR' A
#
# COMPACT_ATOMS: atom_id res chain seq x y z
N MET A 1 -13.59 -27.04 -4.60
CA MET A 1 -12.31 -26.30 -4.52
C MET A 1 -11.90 -25.94 -5.94
N ASN A 2 -11.34 -24.73 -6.15
CA ASN A 2 -10.99 -24.10 -7.45
C ASN A 2 -12.15 -23.51 -8.28
N SER A 3 -12.49 -22.26 -8.00
CA SER A 3 -12.87 -21.31 -9.06
C SER A 3 -11.60 -20.57 -9.47
N PRO A 4 -11.29 -20.38 -10.78
CA PRO A 4 -10.20 -19.52 -11.20
C PRO A 4 -10.54 -18.13 -10.69
N ALA A 5 -9.92 -17.75 -9.58
CA ALA A 5 -10.35 -16.60 -8.83
C ALA A 5 -10.08 -15.37 -9.69
N THR A 6 -11.13 -14.84 -10.34
CA THR A 6 -11.12 -13.56 -11.02
C THR A 6 -10.48 -12.58 -10.05
N THR A 7 -9.23 -12.21 -10.29
CA THR A 7 -8.47 -11.34 -9.39
C THR A 7 -9.15 -9.98 -9.42
N THR A 8 -10.07 -9.78 -8.48
CA THR A 8 -10.80 -8.53 -8.34
C THR A 8 -9.77 -7.43 -8.15
N PRO A 9 -10.03 -6.21 -8.64
CA PRO A 9 -9.13 -5.07 -8.47
C PRO A 9 -8.70 -4.90 -7.00
N LEU A 10 -9.63 -5.15 -6.06
CA LEU A 10 -9.35 -5.15 -4.62
C LEU A 10 -8.36 -6.22 -4.17
N ARG A 11 -8.48 -7.46 -4.67
CA ARG A 11 -7.53 -8.54 -4.34
C ARG A 11 -6.14 -8.26 -4.91
N ARG A 12 -6.09 -7.67 -6.11
CA ARG A 12 -4.85 -7.24 -6.76
C ARG A 12 -4.17 -6.12 -5.98
N LEU A 13 -4.94 -5.13 -5.53
CA LEU A 13 -4.46 -4.06 -4.66
C LEU A 13 -3.87 -4.63 -3.37
N ALA A 14 -4.59 -5.52 -2.69
CA ALA A 14 -4.12 -6.15 -1.46
C ALA A 14 -2.80 -6.91 -1.66
N PHE A 15 -2.67 -7.64 -2.77
CA PHE A 15 -1.43 -8.32 -3.13
C PHE A 15 -0.28 -7.34 -3.37
N HIS A 16 -0.48 -6.29 -4.16
CA HIS A 16 0.58 -5.32 -4.44
C HIS A 16 0.96 -4.50 -3.19
N SER A 17 0.02 -4.24 -2.27
CA SER A 17 0.31 -3.62 -0.97
C SER A 17 1.29 -4.44 -0.13
N THR A 18 1.12 -5.77 -0.09
CA THR A 18 1.88 -6.64 0.82
C THR A 18 3.05 -7.37 0.17
N ALA A 19 3.08 -7.48 -1.16
CA ALA A 19 4.18 -8.12 -1.89
C ALA A 19 5.07 -7.07 -2.56
N THR A 20 4.52 -6.32 -3.52
CA THR A 20 5.28 -5.40 -4.39
C THR A 20 5.74 -4.14 -3.67
N CYS A 21 4.86 -3.52 -2.89
CA CYS A 21 5.11 -2.27 -2.17
C CYS A 21 5.32 -2.50 -0.66
N SER A 22 5.73 -3.71 -0.29
CA SER A 22 5.88 -4.18 1.09
C SER A 22 6.90 -3.36 1.90
N VAL A 23 7.97 -2.91 1.25
CA VAL A 23 9.02 -2.09 1.86
C VAL A 23 8.46 -0.72 2.24
N GLN A 24 7.77 -0.05 1.31
CA GLN A 24 7.17 1.26 1.53
C GLN A 24 6.02 1.18 2.54
N ALA A 25 5.24 0.09 2.51
CA ALA A 25 4.19 -0.18 3.49
C ALA A 25 4.76 -0.31 4.92
N SER A 26 5.89 -1.01 5.07
CA SER A 26 6.55 -1.19 6.35
C SER A 26 7.11 0.13 6.90
N VAL A 27 7.70 0.96 6.03
CA VAL A 27 8.21 2.28 6.42
C VAL A 27 7.07 3.21 6.84
N TYR A 28 5.99 3.25 6.07
CA TYR A 28 4.78 4.00 6.41
C TYR A 28 4.19 3.53 7.75
N GLY A 29 4.06 2.21 7.96
CA GLY A 29 3.58 1.65 9.22
C GLY A 29 4.46 2.00 10.42
N LYS A 30 5.79 1.98 10.25
CA LYS A 30 6.73 2.41 11.31
C LYS A 30 6.55 3.88 11.68
N CYS A 31 6.38 4.75 10.70
CA CYS A 31 6.11 6.17 10.96
C CYS A 31 4.80 6.34 11.75
N ILE A 32 3.72 5.70 11.30
CA ILE A 32 2.42 5.76 11.99
C ILE A 32 2.54 5.26 13.43
N LEU A 33 3.25 4.16 13.67
CA LEU A 33 3.46 3.63 15.02
C LEU A 33 4.27 4.59 15.91
N ALA A 34 5.29 5.25 15.35
CA ALA A 34 6.10 6.21 16.08
C ALA A 34 5.33 7.49 16.44
N THR A 35 4.38 7.90 15.59
CA THR A 35 3.59 9.13 15.78
C THR A 35 2.13 8.85 16.14
N TYR A 36 1.76 7.62 16.54
CA TYR A 36 0.35 7.23 16.77
C TYR A 36 -0.32 8.03 17.88
N THR A 37 0.45 8.52 18.85
CA THR A 37 -0.03 9.35 19.96
C THR A 37 -0.18 10.83 19.59
N ASP A 38 0.51 11.29 18.55
CA ASP A 38 0.56 12.68 18.10
C ASP A 38 0.29 12.71 16.59
N VAL A 39 -0.80 12.05 16.17
CA VAL A 39 -1.21 11.97 14.75
C VAL A 39 -1.65 13.36 14.31
N THR A 40 -0.67 14.13 13.87
CA THR A 40 -0.87 15.40 13.21
C THR A 40 -1.07 15.15 11.72
N ARG A 41 -1.90 15.99 11.09
CA ARG A 41 -2.09 15.97 9.65
C ARG A 41 -0.71 16.11 8.99
N ASP A 42 -0.41 15.20 8.06
CA ASP A 42 0.86 15.14 7.31
C ASP A 42 2.08 14.52 8.04
N ALA A 43 1.96 13.98 9.25
CA ALA A 43 3.08 13.36 9.99
C ALA A 43 3.86 12.30 9.21
N CYS A 44 3.16 11.46 8.43
CA CYS A 44 3.76 10.41 7.59
C CYS A 44 3.51 10.62 6.09
N LYS A 45 3.36 11.88 5.67
CA LYS A 45 2.98 12.23 4.28
C LYS A 45 4.01 11.74 3.27
N ASN A 46 5.30 11.85 3.58
CA ASN A 46 6.37 11.47 2.66
C ASN A 46 6.41 9.96 2.40
N GLU A 47 6.24 9.18 3.45
CA GLU A 47 6.21 7.72 3.44
C GLU A 47 4.95 7.24 2.72
N PHE A 48 3.81 7.86 3.04
CA PHE A 48 2.55 7.62 2.35
C PHE A 48 2.64 7.95 0.86
N ALA A 49 3.26 9.07 0.48
CA ALA A 49 3.42 9.44 -0.93
C ALA A 49 4.20 8.39 -1.72
N LYS A 50 5.31 7.87 -1.16
CA LYS A 50 6.10 6.79 -1.77
C LYS A 50 5.31 5.48 -1.88
N PHE A 51 4.60 5.11 -0.82
CA PHE A 51 3.75 3.92 -0.83
C PHE A 51 2.61 4.03 -1.85
N ALA A 52 1.93 5.17 -1.87
CA ALA A 52 0.82 5.43 -2.78
C ALA A 52 1.28 5.54 -4.24
N GLN A 53 2.49 6.04 -4.50
CA GLN A 53 3.09 6.00 -5.84
C GLN A 53 3.28 4.56 -6.30
N CYS A 54 3.96 3.74 -5.50
CA CYS A 54 4.20 2.32 -5.81
C CYS A 54 2.88 1.58 -6.07
N LEU A 55 1.86 1.81 -5.24
CA LEU A 55 0.54 1.19 -5.43
C LEU A 55 -0.14 1.62 -6.73
N ARG A 56 -0.10 2.91 -7.06
CA ARG A 56 -0.70 3.41 -8.30
C ARG A 56 0.01 2.86 -9.53
N GLU A 57 1.32 2.73 -9.49
CA GLU A 57 2.11 2.12 -10.56
C GLU A 57 1.80 0.62 -10.68
N ALA A 58 1.75 -0.11 -9.57
CA ALA A 58 1.43 -1.54 -9.56
C ALA A 58 -0.02 -1.83 -10.00
N MET A 59 -0.95 -0.92 -9.70
CA MET A 59 -2.35 -1.02 -10.12
C MET A 59 -2.61 -0.47 -11.52
N ARG A 60 -1.65 0.24 -12.15
CA ARG A 60 -1.75 0.65 -13.55
C ARG A 60 -1.64 -0.57 -14.45
N THR A 61 -2.76 -1.26 -14.64
CA THR A 61 -2.89 -2.26 -15.69
C THR A 61 -2.83 -1.54 -17.05
N LYS A 62 -1.90 -1.93 -17.90
CA LYS A 62 -2.06 -1.76 -19.35
C LYS A 62 -3.22 -2.69 -19.72
N ARG A 63 -4.30 -2.14 -20.28
CA ARG A 63 -5.41 -2.95 -20.80
C ARG A 63 -4.93 -3.88 -21.89
#